data_AF-A0ABD3WVE0-F1
#
_entry.id   AF-A0ABD3WVE0-F1
#
_cell.length_a   1.000
_cell.length_b   1.000
_cell.length_c   1.000
_cell.angle_alpha   90.00
_cell.angle_beta   90.00
_cell.angle_gamma   90.00
#
_symmetry.space_group_name_H-M   'P 1'
#
loop_
_entity.id
_entity.type
_entity.pdbx_description
1 polymer ?
#
loop_
_entity_poly.entity_id
_entity_poly.type
_entity_poly.pdbx_seq_one_letter_code
_entity_poly.pdbx_strand_id
1 'polypeptide(L)'
;MDAQFTQKLVNELTSLEEVAEEILADKQEMIDLDKRRQKTREAVRALQKDKQTQKSWVCFGNTFLKLSTQQTKKLLEKVNKVRRTLC
;
A
#
# COMPACT_ATOMS: atom_id res chain seq x y z
N MET A 1 -10.98 -5.47 -48.17
CA MET A 1 -11.06 -5.25 -46.72
C MET A 1 -9.91 -4.32 -46.37
N ASP A 2 -10.24 -3.08 -46.07
CA ASP A 2 -9.34 -1.95 -46.29
C ASP A 2 -8.34 -1.79 -45.13
N ALA A 3 -7.05 -1.83 -45.43
CA ALA A 3 -5.97 -1.78 -44.43
C ALA A 3 -6.04 -0.55 -43.50
N GLN A 4 -6.61 0.57 -43.98
CA GLN A 4 -6.84 1.77 -43.18
C GLN A 4 -7.90 1.58 -42.08
N PHE A 5 -8.96 0.82 -42.35
CA PHE A 5 -9.99 0.54 -41.34
C PHE A 5 -9.41 -0.29 -40.20
N THR A 6 -8.62 -1.30 -40.54
CA THR A 6 -7.94 -2.16 -39.56
C THR A 6 -6.98 -1.35 -38.69
N GLN A 7 -6.18 -0.46 -39.27
CA GLN A 7 -5.24 0.37 -38.48
C GLN A 7 -5.97 1.30 -37.52
N LYS A 8 -7.09 1.90 -37.94
CA LYS A 8 -7.89 2.75 -37.06
C LYS A 8 -8.48 1.94 -35.91
N LEU A 9 -9.02 0.75 -36.19
CA LEU A 9 -9.57 -0.13 -35.17
C LEU A 9 -8.52 -0.57 -34.15
N VAL A 10 -7.32 -0.93 -34.59
CA VAL A 10 -6.21 -1.30 -33.71
C VAL A 10 -5.84 -0.15 -32.78
N ASN A 11 -5.72 1.08 -33.30
CA ASN A 11 -5.36 2.24 -32.47
C ASN A 11 -6.40 2.52 -31.38
N GLU A 12 -7.69 2.46 -31.71
CA GLU A 12 -8.76 2.67 -30.72
C GLU A 12 -8.76 1.57 -29.64
N LEU A 13 -8.51 0.32 -30.03
CA LEU A 13 -8.39 -0.80 -29.07
C LEU A 13 -7.17 -0.62 -28.16
N THR A 14 -6.03 -0.21 -28.70
CA THR A 14 -4.83 0.06 -27.90
C THR A 14 -5.07 1.19 -26.90
N SER A 15 -5.67 2.30 -27.31
CA SER A 15 -5.99 3.40 -26.38
C SER A 15 -7.00 2.96 -25.30
N LEU A 16 -7.94 2.07 -25.64
CA LEU A 16 -8.86 1.51 -24.65
C LEU A 16 -8.14 0.59 -23.66
N GLU A 17 -7.22 -0.24 -24.13
CA GLU A 17 -6.40 -1.14 -23.30
C GLU A 17 -5.51 -0.38 -22.32
N GLU A 18 -4.86 0.70 -22.76
CA GLU A 18 -4.02 1.56 -21.90
C GLU A 18 -4.82 2.12 -20.72
N VAL A 19 -6.01 2.68 -20.99
CA VAL A 19 -6.88 3.21 -19.94
C VAL A 19 -7.41 2.10 -19.02
N ALA A 20 -7.72 0.92 -19.58
CA ALA A 20 -8.16 -0.21 -18.79
C ALA A 20 -7.05 -0.70 -17.85
N GLU A 21 -5.80 -0.74 -18.30
CA GLU A 21 -4.64 -1.13 -17.50
C GLU A 21 -4.40 -0.14 -16.36
N GLU A 22 -4.48 1.17 -16.63
CA GLU A 22 -4.36 2.22 -15.60
C GLU A 22 -5.41 2.05 -14.50
N ILE A 23 -6.69 1.86 -14.87
CA ILE A 23 -7.77 1.65 -13.90
C ILE A 23 -7.54 0.39 -13.06
N LEU A 24 -7.03 -0.68 -13.67
CA LEU A 24 -6.74 -1.93 -12.95
C LEU A 24 -5.55 -1.77 -12.00
N ALA A 25 -4.50 -1.05 -12.43
CA ALA A 25 -3.34 -0.73 -11.60
C ALA A 25 -3.73 0.10 -10.37
N ASP A 26 -4.53 1.16 -10.57
CA ASP A 26 -5.02 2.02 -9.50
C ASP A 26 -5.87 1.23 -8.48
N LYS A 27 -6.76 0.36 -8.97
CA LYS A 27 -7.55 -0.52 -8.10
C LYS A 27 -6.65 -1.44 -7.26
N GLN A 28 -5.62 -2.00 -7.87
CA GLN A 28 -4.68 -2.87 -7.17
C GLN A 28 -3.88 -2.08 -6.13
N GLU A 29 -3.42 -0.86 -6.45
CA GLU A 29 -2.75 0.02 -5.50
C GLU A 29 -3.65 0.36 -4.31
N MET A 30 -4.92 0.70 -4.54
CA MET A 30 -5.89 0.95 -3.47
C MET A 30 -6.03 -0.26 -2.53
N ILE A 31 -6.13 -1.46 -3.08
CA ILE A 31 -6.23 -2.70 -2.29
C ILE A 31 -4.97 -2.90 -1.46
N ASP A 32 -3.79 -2.68 -2.03
CA ASP A 32 -2.52 -2.87 -1.32
C ASP A 32 -2.29 -1.81 -0.24
N LEU A 33 -2.73 -0.57 -0.48
CA LEU A 33 -2.77 0.48 0.52
C LEU A 33 -3.69 0.11 1.69
N ASP A 34 -4.90 -0.42 1.43
CA ASP A 34 -5.79 -0.87 2.49
C ASP A 34 -5.20 -2.06 3.27
N LYS A 35 -4.68 -3.09 2.58
CA LYS A 35 -4.00 -4.22 3.23
C LYS A 35 -2.88 -3.74 4.16
N ARG A 36 -2.07 -2.78 3.72
CA ARG A 36 -1.00 -2.17 4.54
C ARG A 36 -1.58 -1.41 5.74
N ARG A 37 -2.69 -0.70 5.57
CA ARG A 37 -3.39 0.00 6.66
C ARG A 37 -3.95 -0.99 7.69
N GLN A 38 -4.55 -2.09 7.27
CA GLN A 38 -5.05 -3.14 8.17
C GLN A 38 -3.92 -3.76 8.98
N LYS A 39 -2.82 -4.17 8.33
CA LYS A 39 -1.63 -4.71 9.02
C LYS A 39 -1.06 -3.73 10.05
N THR A 40 -1.05 -2.44 9.74
CA THR A 40 -0.58 -1.41 10.69
C THR A 40 -1.52 -1.30 11.89
N ARG A 41 -2.85 -1.40 11.70
CA ARG A 41 -3.82 -1.44 12.81
C ARG A 41 -3.62 -2.66 13.70
N GLU A 42 -3.41 -3.84 13.10
CA GLU A 42 -3.14 -5.08 13.83
C GLU A 42 -1.84 -4.97 14.65
N ALA A 43 -0.76 -4.44 14.06
CA ALA A 43 0.50 -4.22 14.75
C ALA A 43 0.35 -3.27 15.96
N VAL A 44 -0.36 -2.14 15.79
CA VAL A 44 -0.62 -1.21 16.91
C VAL A 44 -1.43 -1.89 18.02
N ARG A 45 -2.46 -2.67 17.67
CA ARG A 45 -3.25 -3.43 18.66
C ARG A 45 -2.42 -4.48 19.38
N ALA A 46 -1.55 -5.20 18.67
CA ALA A 46 -0.64 -6.17 19.28
C ALA A 46 0.28 -5.51 20.31
N LEU A 47 0.90 -4.37 19.95
CA LEU A 47 1.75 -3.59 20.86
C LEU A 47 1.00 -2.93 22.04
N GLN A 48 -0.32 -2.76 21.93
CA GLN A 48 -1.15 -2.26 23.04
C GLN A 48 -1.57 -3.38 23.99
N LYS A 49 -1.84 -4.58 23.46
CA LYS A 49 -2.18 -5.76 24.26
C LYS A 49 -0.98 -6.27 25.06
N ASP A 50 0.20 -6.24 24.44
CA ASP A 50 1.43 -6.70 25.07
C ASP A 50 2.08 -5.59 25.94
N LYS A 51 1.57 -5.43 27.17
CA LYS A 51 2.04 -4.41 28.13
C LYS A 51 3.30 -4.82 28.90
N GLN A 52 3.67 -6.10 28.87
CA GLN A 52 4.86 -6.61 29.57
C GLN A 52 6.13 -6.40 28.76
N THR A 53 6.03 -6.47 27.44
CA THR A 53 7.18 -6.33 26.54
C THR A 53 7.54 -4.85 26.32
N GLN A 54 8.70 -4.42 26.85
CA GLN A 54 9.21 -3.03 26.74
C GLN A 54 9.98 -2.76 25.44
N LYS A 55 10.38 -3.80 24.70
CA LYS A 55 11.18 -3.71 23.47
C LYS A 55 10.56 -4.56 22.37
N SER A 56 10.38 -3.98 21.19
CA SER A 56 9.80 -4.65 20.02
C SER A 56 10.81 -4.68 18.87
N TRP A 57 10.81 -5.77 18.12
CA TRP A 57 11.55 -5.87 16.87
C TRP A 57 10.74 -5.28 15.73
N VAL A 58 11.36 -4.39 14.97
CA VAL A 58 10.78 -3.72 13.81
C VAL A 58 11.60 -4.07 12.59
N CYS A 59 10.95 -4.53 11.53
CA CYS A 59 11.60 -4.75 10.24
C CYS A 59 11.63 -3.45 9.45
N PHE A 60 12.81 -3.05 8.98
CA PHE A 60 13.01 -1.91 8.10
C PHE A 60 13.82 -2.37 6.89
N GLY A 61 13.13 -2.62 5.78
CA GLY A 61 13.73 -3.23 4.59
C GLY A 61 14.26 -4.63 4.91
N ASN A 62 15.59 -4.78 4.85
CA ASN A 62 16.27 -6.06 5.10
C ASN A 62 16.86 -6.16 6.51
N THR A 63 16.65 -5.16 7.38
CA THR A 63 17.25 -5.10 8.72
C THR A 63 16.19 -5.13 9.81
N PHE A 64 16.51 -5.77 10.94
CA PHE A 64 15.68 -5.76 12.13
C PHE A 64 16.26 -4.82 13.18
N LEU A 65 15.44 -3.88 13.65
CA LEU A 65 15.80 -2.91 14.68
C LEU A 65 15.03 -3.22 15.96
N LYS A 66 15.74 -3.26 17.09
CA LYS A 66 15.11 -3.39 18.41
C LYS A 66 14.84 -2.01 18.98
N LEU A 67 13.58 -1.62 19.01
CA LEU A 67 13.14 -0.31 19.50
C LEU A 67 12.29 -0.47 20.76
N SER A 68 12.17 0.58 21.57
CA SER A 68 11.22 0.53 22.68
C SER A 68 9.78 0.51 22.16
N THR A 69 8.87 -0.11 22.90
CA THR A 69 7.45 -0.21 22.52
C THR A 69 6.83 1.18 22.30
N GLN A 70 7.27 2.20 23.05
CA GLN A 70 6.82 3.58 22.86
C GLN A 70 7.34 4.23 21.56
N GLN A 71 8.62 4.00 21.23
CA GLN A 71 9.20 4.51 19.98
C GLN A 71 8.54 3.87 18.76
N THR A 72 8.29 2.56 18.81
CA THR A 72 7.58 1.82 17.76
C THR A 72 6.14 2.33 17.58
N LYS A 73 5.42 2.61 18.67
CA LYS A 73 4.08 3.20 18.60
C LYS A 73 4.08 4.57 17.91
N LYS A 74 4.98 5.47 18.31
CA LYS A 74 5.14 6.78 17.66
C LYS A 74 5.48 6.67 16.17
N LEU A 75 6.32 5.70 15.80
CA LEU A 75 6.67 5.44 14.40
C LEU A 75 5.44 4.99 13.60
N LEU A 76 4.69 4.01 14.10
CA LEU A 76 3.47 3.51 13.44
C LEU A 76 2.37 4.57 13.36
N GLU A 77 2.24 5.44 14.38
CA GLU A 77 1.30 6.56 14.36
C GLU A 77 1.64 7.59 13.27
N LYS A 78 2.93 7.93 13.10
CA LYS A 78 3.38 8.81 12.01
C LYS A 78 3.09 8.21 10.63
N VAL A 79 3.40 6.92 10.44
CA VAL A 79 3.11 6.20 9.19
C VAL A 79 1.61 6.23 8.88
N ASN A 80 0.77 6.04 9.88
CA ASN A 80 -0.68 6.12 9.72
C ASN A 80 -1.19 7.55 9.44
N LYS A 81 -0.58 8.59 10.02
CA LYS A 81 -1.02 9.97 9.85
C LYS A 81 -0.78 10.50 8.43
N VAL A 82 0.41 10.24 7.88
CA VAL A 82 0.75 10.63 6.50
C VAL A 82 -0.16 9.92 5.49
N ARG A 83 -0.52 8.66 5.75
CA ARG A 83 -1.36 7.87 4.82
C ARG A 83 -2.85 8.15 4.90
N ARG A 84 -3.32 8.82 5.97
CA ARG A 84 -4.72 9.25 6.09
C ARG A 84 -5.02 10.56 5.38
N THR A 85 -4.00 11.32 5.00
CA THR A 85 -4.16 12.63 4.35
C THR A 85 -4.20 12.52 2.82
N LEU A 86 -3.99 11.32 2.26
CA LEU A 86 -4.08 11.03 0.82
C LEU A 86 -5.43 10.45 0.38
N CYS A 87 -6.39 10.27 1.31
CA CYS A 87 -7.79 9.94 1.01
C CYS A 87 -8.69 11.08 1.45
#